data_AF-A0A7C3M1Z2-F1
#
_entry.id   AF-A0A7C3M1Z2-F1
#
_cell.length_a   1.000
_cell.length_b   1.000
_cell.length_c   1.000
_cell.angle_alpha   90.00
_cell.angle_beta   90.00
_cell.angle_gamma   90.00
#
_symmetry.space_group_name_H-M   'P 1'
#
loop_
_entity.id
_entity.type
_entity.pdbx_description
1 polymer ?
#
loop_
_entity_poly.entity_id
_entity_poly.type
_entity_poly.pdbx_seq_one_letter_code
_entity_poly.pdbx_strand_id
1 'polypeptide(L)'
;MNTHYKTKTLSEIKKSISKKIFEIEGSLKSLSSFYQASDEFSTSTFDYISNSIITNYPIVEKIVFTQIVYNDEKDIFYKDMKNIGLMNYKIISNGLKEYYLPISFIAPDSYNNSQYYGYDILSKTYMDKFFKNIAIDNNVGYLYNHIYEGKNTLHMVKTTYFGTDIPKKDQRLAQRCGYFIVSLDLKSLTQELENSFPGIYVTLEQNDSFIMKKAPIDIFSERSAIPFIENKFFYINYFAKIF
;
A
#
# COMPACT_ATOMS: atom_id res chain seq x y z
N MET A 1 4.10 27.15 -25.36
CA MET A 1 3.02 26.21 -24.96
C MET A 1 1.89 27.01 -24.30
N ASN A 2 0.67 27.00 -24.85
CA ASN A 2 -0.46 27.81 -24.37
C ASN A 2 -0.89 27.39 -22.95
N THR A 3 -1.10 28.33 -22.03
CA THR A 3 -1.52 28.11 -20.63
C THR A 3 -2.73 27.17 -20.54
N HIS A 4 -3.66 27.24 -21.50
CA HIS A 4 -4.82 26.36 -21.57
C HIS A 4 -4.46 24.87 -21.73
N TYR A 5 -3.45 24.56 -22.55
CA TYR A 5 -2.98 23.19 -22.76
C TYR A 5 -2.35 22.60 -21.49
N LYS A 6 -1.62 23.41 -20.72
CA LYS A 6 -1.01 23.01 -19.44
C LYS A 6 -2.07 22.61 -18.43
N THR A 7 -3.05 23.48 -18.19
CA THR A 7 -4.13 23.23 -17.22
C THR A 7 -4.96 21.99 -17.58
N LYS A 8 -5.23 21.78 -18.86
CA LYS A 8 -5.95 20.59 -19.35
C LYS A 8 -5.17 19.31 -19.07
N THR A 9 -3.89 19.29 -19.46
CA THR A 9 -3.00 18.13 -19.28
C THR A 9 -2.82 17.78 -17.80
N LEU A 10 -2.60 18.79 -16.94
CA LEU A 10 -2.52 18.60 -15.48
C LEU A 10 -3.81 17.96 -14.93
N SER A 11 -4.97 18.47 -15.38
CA SER A 11 -6.27 17.95 -14.95
C SER A 11 -6.44 16.50 -15.36
N GLU A 12 -6.04 16.14 -16.58
CA GLU A 12 -6.10 14.76 -17.09
C GLU A 12 -5.17 13.81 -16.32
N ILE A 13 -3.94 14.24 -16.00
CA ILE A 13 -3.02 13.46 -15.16
C ILE A 13 -3.62 13.22 -13.78
N LYS A 14 -4.12 14.28 -13.12
CA LYS A 14 -4.76 14.17 -11.80
C LYS A 14 -5.92 13.20 -11.82
N LYS A 15 -6.78 13.28 -12.83
CA LYS A 15 -7.91 12.37 -13.01
C LYS A 15 -7.44 10.93 -13.22
N SER A 16 -6.40 10.70 -14.02
CA SER A 16 -5.84 9.38 -14.27
C SER A 16 -5.28 8.74 -12.99
N ILE A 17 -4.47 9.49 -12.23
CA ILE A 17 -3.92 9.03 -10.94
C ILE A 17 -5.05 8.71 -9.96
N SER A 18 -5.98 9.64 -9.75
CA SER A 18 -7.08 9.44 -8.80
C SER A 18 -7.93 8.23 -9.18
N LYS A 19 -8.27 8.08 -10.46
CA LYS A 19 -9.03 6.93 -10.94
C LYS A 19 -8.35 5.60 -10.58
N LYS A 20 -7.06 5.45 -10.91
CA LYS A 20 -6.28 4.25 -10.60
C LYS A 20 -6.24 3.94 -9.11
N ILE A 21 -5.98 4.96 -8.29
CA ILE A 21 -5.90 4.78 -6.84
C ILE A 21 -7.26 4.36 -6.28
N PHE A 22 -8.36 4.95 -6.73
CA PHE A 22 -9.70 4.54 -6.30
C PHE A 22 -10.09 3.13 -6.76
N GLU A 23 -9.67 2.71 -7.95
CA GLU A 23 -9.89 1.35 -8.46
C GLU A 23 -9.14 0.30 -7.60
N ILE A 24 -7.89 0.58 -7.24
CA ILE A 24 -7.10 -0.26 -6.32
C ILE A 24 -7.71 -0.23 -4.92
N GLU A 25 -8.16 0.93 -4.44
CA GLU A 25 -8.85 1.07 -3.15
C GLU A 25 -10.12 0.21 -3.10
N GLY A 26 -10.92 0.22 -4.17
CA GLY A 26 -12.11 -0.62 -4.32
C GLY A 26 -11.77 -2.10 -4.30
N SER A 27 -10.67 -2.49 -4.96
CA SER A 27 -10.17 -3.88 -4.96
C SER A 27 -9.72 -4.31 -3.57
N LEU A 28 -9.00 -3.45 -2.83
CA LEU A 28 -8.58 -3.68 -1.45
C LEU A 28 -9.76 -3.81 -0.48
N LYS A 29 -10.78 -2.95 -0.62
CA LYS A 29 -12.02 -3.06 0.17
C LYS A 29 -12.73 -4.38 -0.10
N SER A 30 -12.82 -4.78 -1.37
CA SER A 30 -13.44 -6.05 -1.77
C SER A 30 -12.68 -7.25 -1.20
N LEU A 31 -11.35 -7.24 -1.24
CA LEU A 31 -10.51 -8.26 -0.62
C LEU A 31 -10.74 -8.36 0.89
N SER A 32 -10.81 -7.22 1.59
CA SER A 32 -11.12 -7.17 3.02
C SER A 32 -12.52 -7.74 3.34
N SER A 33 -13.53 -7.40 2.55
CA SER A 33 -14.88 -7.94 2.72
C SER A 33 -14.97 -9.42 2.42
N PHE A 34 -14.29 -9.89 1.37
CA PHE A 34 -14.21 -11.30 1.03
C PHE A 34 -13.59 -12.11 2.17
N TYR A 35 -12.45 -11.65 2.71
CA TYR A 35 -11.81 -12.30 3.86
C TYR A 35 -12.78 -12.43 5.05
N GLN A 36 -13.52 -11.37 5.38
CA GLN A 36 -14.47 -11.38 6.50
C GLN A 36 -15.68 -12.30 6.28
N ALA A 37 -16.10 -12.47 5.03
CA ALA A 37 -17.23 -13.32 4.67
C ALA A 37 -16.82 -14.79 4.46
N SER A 38 -15.52 -15.10 4.48
CA SER A 38 -15.00 -16.45 4.23
C SER A 38 -14.77 -17.20 5.54
N ASP A 39 -15.31 -18.40 5.64
CA ASP A 39 -15.04 -19.30 6.77
C ASP A 39 -13.59 -19.84 6.74
N GLU A 40 -13.01 -19.93 5.53
CA GLU A 40 -11.64 -20.39 5.31
C GLU A 40 -10.89 -19.41 4.41
N PHE A 41 -9.68 -19.02 4.82
CA PHE A 41 -8.80 -18.18 4.02
C PHE A 41 -7.41 -18.81 3.91
N SER A 42 -7.19 -19.53 2.81
CA SER A 42 -5.95 -20.27 2.55
C SER A 42 -4.93 -19.45 1.76
N THR A 43 -3.70 -19.96 1.72
CA THR A 43 -2.62 -19.45 0.85
C THR A 43 -3.06 -19.38 -0.62
N SER A 44 -3.68 -20.45 -1.13
CA SER A 44 -4.14 -20.51 -2.54
C SER A 44 -5.21 -19.48 -2.86
N THR A 45 -6.13 -19.24 -1.93
CA THR A 45 -7.20 -18.23 -2.10
C THR A 45 -6.59 -16.83 -2.10
N PHE A 46 -5.68 -16.55 -1.16
CA PHE A 46 -4.96 -15.29 -1.12
C PHE A 46 -4.16 -15.04 -2.40
N ASP A 47 -3.42 -16.03 -2.89
CA ASP A 47 -2.61 -15.93 -4.10
C ASP A 47 -3.46 -15.68 -5.34
N TYR A 48 -4.56 -16.41 -5.49
CA TYR A 48 -5.47 -16.24 -6.62
C TYR A 48 -6.02 -14.80 -6.70
N ILE A 49 -6.55 -14.28 -5.60
CA ILE A 49 -7.14 -12.94 -5.57
C ILE A 49 -6.05 -11.88 -5.72
N SER A 50 -4.92 -12.03 -5.03
CA SER A 50 -3.84 -11.05 -5.04
C SER A 50 -3.18 -10.96 -6.42
N ASN A 51 -2.94 -12.10 -7.08
CA ASN A 51 -2.37 -12.10 -8.44
C ASN A 51 -3.33 -11.49 -9.47
N SER A 52 -4.64 -11.64 -9.30
CA SER A 52 -5.62 -10.93 -10.13
C SER A 52 -5.50 -9.41 -9.99
N ILE A 53 -5.38 -8.90 -8.76
CA ILE A 53 -5.18 -7.46 -8.51
C ILE A 53 -3.85 -6.98 -9.11
N ILE A 54 -2.74 -7.70 -8.86
CA ILE A 54 -1.41 -7.34 -9.39
C ILE A 54 -1.42 -7.32 -10.93
N THR A 55 -2.06 -8.30 -11.57
CA THR A 55 -2.16 -8.38 -13.04
C THR A 55 -2.96 -7.22 -13.61
N ASN A 56 -4.07 -6.86 -12.97
CA ASN A 56 -4.95 -5.77 -13.42
C ASN A 56 -4.35 -4.37 -13.16
N TYR A 57 -3.47 -4.25 -12.17
CA TYR A 57 -2.85 -2.98 -11.78
C TYR A 57 -1.32 -3.15 -11.68
N PRO A 58 -0.56 -3.03 -12.77
CA PRO A 58 0.90 -3.24 -12.78
C PRO A 58 1.70 -2.34 -11.84
N ILE A 59 1.11 -1.24 -11.36
CA ILE A 59 1.72 -0.38 -10.34
C ILE A 59 1.68 -1.00 -8.93
N VAL A 60 0.89 -2.06 -8.72
CA VAL A 60 0.86 -2.83 -7.48
C VAL A 60 2.07 -3.76 -7.45
N GLU A 61 3.01 -3.45 -6.57
CA GLU A 61 4.23 -4.24 -6.36
C GLU A 61 3.93 -5.49 -5.52
N LYS A 62 3.18 -5.31 -4.42
CA LYS A 62 2.93 -6.36 -3.42
C LYS A 62 1.57 -6.20 -2.76
N ILE A 63 1.00 -7.33 -2.37
CA ILE A 63 -0.18 -7.39 -1.50
C ILE A 63 0.19 -8.25 -0.30
N VAL A 64 -0.14 -7.78 0.89
CA VAL A 64 0.21 -8.42 2.15
C VAL A 64 -1.03 -8.52 3.04
N PHE A 65 -1.14 -9.61 3.78
CA PHE A 65 -2.05 -9.73 4.90
C PHE A 65 -1.26 -9.94 6.20
N THR A 66 -1.57 -9.14 7.21
CA THR A 66 -1.05 -9.31 8.57
C THR A 66 -2.18 -9.63 9.52
N GLN A 67 -2.01 -10.67 10.33
CA GLN A 67 -2.96 -11.04 11.37
C GLN A 67 -2.57 -10.40 12.70
N ILE A 68 -3.54 -10.04 13.53
CA ILE A 68 -3.29 -9.70 14.93
C ILE A 68 -3.03 -10.97 15.70
N VAL A 69 -1.88 -11.04 16.36
CA VAL A 69 -1.50 -12.19 17.19
C VAL A 69 -1.14 -11.69 18.57
N TYR A 70 -1.95 -12.04 19.58
CA TYR A 70 -1.62 -11.72 20.97
C TYR A 70 -0.47 -12.60 21.45
N ASN A 71 0.30 -12.12 22.42
CA ASN A 71 1.51 -12.79 22.85
C ASN A 71 1.27 -14.20 23.42
N ASP A 72 0.14 -14.40 24.08
CA ASP A 72 -0.33 -15.68 24.64
C ASP A 72 -0.92 -16.64 23.58
N GLU A 73 -1.22 -16.16 22.37
CA GLU A 73 -1.77 -16.96 21.27
C GLU A 73 -0.70 -17.44 20.26
N LYS A 74 0.56 -17.03 20.43
CA LYS A 74 1.63 -17.30 19.45
C LYS A 74 1.80 -18.76 19.08
N ASP A 75 1.75 -19.66 20.06
CA ASP A 75 1.99 -21.09 19.81
C ASP A 75 0.86 -21.71 18.97
N ILE A 76 -0.38 -21.27 19.19
CA ILE A 76 -1.53 -21.66 18.39
C ILE A 76 -1.35 -21.12 16.97
N PHE A 77 -1.04 -19.83 16.84
CA PHE A 77 -0.78 -19.20 15.54
C PHE A 77 0.34 -19.89 14.75
N TYR A 78 1.44 -20.29 15.39
CA TYR A 78 2.52 -21.04 14.74
C TYR A 78 2.07 -22.42 14.25
N LYS A 79 1.21 -23.09 14.99
CA LYS A 79 0.62 -24.36 14.55
C LYS A 79 -0.25 -24.15 13.31
N ASP A 80 -1.06 -23.09 13.30
CA ASP A 80 -1.93 -22.76 12.17
C ASP A 80 -1.11 -22.41 10.93
N MET A 81 -0.05 -21.61 11.07
CA MET A 81 0.88 -21.29 9.98
C MET A 81 1.56 -22.54 9.41
N LYS A 82 1.91 -23.52 10.26
CA LYS A 82 2.45 -24.81 9.79
C LYS A 82 1.41 -25.63 9.03
N ASN A 83 0.16 -25.64 9.49
CA ASN A 83 -0.94 -26.38 8.86
C ASN A 83 -1.24 -25.88 7.44
N ILE A 84 -0.98 -24.60 7.17
CA ILE A 84 -1.12 -24.00 5.82
C ILE A 84 0.16 -24.07 4.97
N GLY A 85 1.19 -24.79 5.44
CA GLY A 85 2.43 -25.07 4.68
C GLY A 85 3.64 -24.21 5.03
N LEU A 86 3.53 -23.25 5.97
CA LEU A 86 4.65 -22.40 6.40
C LEU A 86 5.42 -23.05 7.56
N MET A 87 6.12 -24.15 7.26
CA MET A 87 6.74 -25.04 8.27
C MET A 87 7.71 -24.36 9.25
N ASN A 88 8.45 -23.36 8.77
CA ASN A 88 9.47 -22.64 9.54
C ASN A 88 9.03 -21.25 9.98
N TYR A 89 7.72 -20.97 9.94
CA TYR A 89 7.18 -19.66 10.30
C TYR A 89 7.49 -19.28 11.75
N LYS A 90 7.98 -18.05 11.95
CA LYS A 90 8.20 -17.45 13.27
C LYS A 90 7.95 -15.95 13.19
N ILE A 91 7.40 -15.37 14.25
CA ILE A 91 7.28 -13.91 14.36
C ILE A 91 8.68 -13.33 14.57
N ILE A 92 9.09 -12.42 13.69
CA ILE A 92 10.34 -11.68 13.75
C ILE A 92 10.02 -10.26 14.23
N SER A 93 10.32 -9.97 15.50
CA SER A 93 9.93 -8.71 16.15
C SER A 93 11.01 -8.14 17.07
N ASN A 94 11.03 -6.82 17.21
CA ASN A 94 11.87 -6.12 18.19
C ASN A 94 11.28 -6.19 19.61
N GLY A 95 11.51 -7.31 20.31
CA GLY A 95 11.17 -7.48 21.72
C GLY A 95 9.77 -8.04 22.00
N LEU A 96 9.46 -8.15 23.30
CA LEU A 96 8.16 -8.61 23.79
C LEU A 96 7.11 -7.49 23.67
N LYS A 97 5.93 -7.83 23.17
CA LYS A 97 4.80 -6.91 22.98
C LYS A 97 3.52 -7.57 23.45
N GLU A 98 2.49 -6.78 23.72
CA GLU A 98 1.13 -7.28 24.02
C GLU A 98 0.57 -8.07 22.83
N TYR A 99 0.76 -7.54 21.61
CA TYR A 99 0.36 -8.16 20.36
C TYR A 99 1.31 -7.81 19.23
N TYR A 100 1.20 -8.56 18.14
CA TYR A 100 2.05 -8.48 16.96
C TYR A 100 1.17 -8.33 15.71
N LEU A 101 1.77 -7.79 14.65
CA LEU A 101 1.20 -7.79 13.29
C LEU A 101 2.18 -8.47 12.32
N PRO A 102 2.44 -9.77 12.49
CA PRO A 102 3.30 -10.49 11.58
C PRO A 102 2.64 -10.68 10.22
N ILE A 103 3.45 -10.75 9.18
CA ILE A 103 3.00 -11.03 7.82
C ILE A 103 2.65 -12.50 7.71
N SER A 104 1.37 -12.79 7.53
CA SER A 104 0.84 -14.15 7.36
C SER A 104 0.82 -14.55 5.89
N PHE A 105 0.47 -13.62 5.00
CA PHE A 105 0.45 -13.84 3.55
C PHE A 105 1.11 -12.67 2.80
N ILE A 106 1.81 -12.97 1.72
CA ILE A 106 2.43 -11.99 0.84
C ILE A 106 2.41 -12.48 -0.61
N ALA A 107 2.01 -11.59 -1.52
CA ALA A 107 1.97 -11.82 -2.95
C ALA A 107 2.74 -10.70 -3.68
N PRO A 108 3.39 -10.99 -4.82
CA PRO A 108 3.50 -12.31 -5.43
C PRO A 108 4.38 -13.26 -4.60
N ASP A 109 4.07 -14.56 -4.63
CA ASP A 109 4.94 -15.57 -4.02
C ASP A 109 6.26 -15.64 -4.79
N SER A 110 7.33 -15.18 -4.15
CA SER A 110 8.64 -15.08 -4.76
C SER A 110 9.72 -15.16 -3.69
N TYR A 111 10.91 -15.60 -4.07
CA TYR A 111 12.07 -15.67 -3.18
C TYR A 111 12.38 -14.34 -2.48
N ASN A 112 12.20 -13.21 -3.19
CA ASN A 112 12.42 -11.89 -2.61
C ASN A 112 11.38 -11.52 -1.55
N ASN A 113 10.18 -12.08 -1.64
CA ASN A 113 9.09 -11.83 -0.70
C ASN A 113 9.06 -12.81 0.46
N SER A 114 9.57 -14.03 0.28
CA SER A 114 9.52 -15.08 1.30
C SER A 114 10.28 -14.71 2.59
N GLN A 115 11.28 -13.83 2.50
CA GLN A 115 11.99 -13.31 3.69
C GLN A 115 11.11 -12.46 4.61
N TYR A 116 9.97 -11.94 4.13
CA TYR A 116 9.07 -11.10 4.92
C TYR A 116 8.03 -11.90 5.71
N TYR A 117 7.87 -13.20 5.46
CA TYR A 117 6.96 -14.02 6.28
C TYR A 117 7.36 -13.93 7.76
N GLY A 118 6.38 -13.64 8.62
CA GLY A 118 6.60 -13.47 10.05
C GLY A 118 7.18 -12.12 10.48
N TYR A 119 7.61 -11.26 9.55
CA TYR A 119 8.06 -9.91 9.90
C TYR A 119 6.94 -9.12 10.57
N ASP A 120 7.16 -8.66 11.79
CA ASP A 120 6.20 -7.86 12.55
C ASP A 120 6.28 -6.39 12.15
N ILE A 121 5.24 -5.90 11.47
CA ILE A 121 5.18 -4.51 10.98
C ILE A 121 5.13 -3.48 12.13
N LEU A 122 4.79 -3.91 13.35
CA LEU A 122 4.85 -3.06 14.55
C LEU A 122 6.27 -2.89 15.10
N SER A 123 7.29 -3.44 14.45
CA SER A 123 8.69 -3.26 14.87
C SER A 123 9.17 -1.80 14.83
N LYS A 124 8.39 -0.90 14.21
CA LYS A 124 8.59 0.56 14.22
C LYS A 124 7.58 1.24 15.15
N THR A 125 8.05 2.11 16.05
CA THR A 125 7.27 2.67 17.18
C THR A 125 6.05 3.51 16.80
N TYR A 126 6.01 4.13 15.62
CA TYR A 126 4.90 4.98 15.19
C TYR A 126 3.77 4.23 14.46
N MET A 127 3.97 2.95 14.15
CA MET A 127 2.99 2.16 13.39
C MET A 127 1.73 1.83 14.18
N ASP A 128 1.89 1.55 15.47
CA ASP A 128 0.77 1.12 16.33
C ASP A 128 -0.40 2.12 16.29
N LYS A 129 -0.11 3.41 16.47
CA LYS A 129 -1.12 4.47 16.41
C LYS A 129 -1.82 4.53 15.05
N PHE A 130 -1.06 4.39 13.96
CA PHE A 130 -1.61 4.40 12.61
C PHE A 130 -2.59 3.24 12.39
N PHE A 131 -2.18 2.01 12.70
CA PHE A 131 -3.03 0.82 12.53
C PHE A 131 -4.28 0.85 13.42
N LYS A 132 -4.17 1.38 14.65
CA LYS A 132 -5.31 1.60 15.55
C LYS A 132 -6.30 2.62 14.97
N ASN A 133 -5.82 3.74 14.42
CA ASN A 133 -6.67 4.76 13.82
C ASN A 133 -7.43 4.22 12.59
N ILE A 134 -6.75 3.49 11.71
CA ILE A 134 -7.43 2.83 10.57
C ILE A 134 -8.52 1.88 11.06
N ALA A 135 -8.22 1.07 12.07
CA ALA A 135 -9.21 0.14 12.62
C ALA A 135 -10.43 0.89 13.18
N ILE A 136 -10.24 2.00 13.86
CA ILE A 136 -11.36 2.79 14.41
C ILE A 136 -12.18 3.43 13.28
N ASP A 137 -11.53 4.02 12.27
CA ASP A 137 -12.23 4.78 11.23
C ASP A 137 -12.81 3.89 10.12
N ASN A 138 -12.26 2.68 9.94
CA ASN A 138 -12.62 1.72 8.90
C ASN A 138 -12.41 2.22 7.45
N ASN A 139 -11.67 3.31 7.27
CA ASN A 139 -11.26 3.81 5.96
C ASN A 139 -9.98 3.12 5.49
N VAL A 140 -9.62 3.30 4.22
CA VAL A 140 -8.28 2.95 3.75
C VAL A 140 -7.31 4.03 4.23
N GLY A 141 -6.27 3.62 4.95
CA GLY A 141 -5.18 4.50 5.34
C GLY A 141 -3.99 4.39 4.40
N TYR A 142 -3.15 5.41 4.40
CA TYR A 142 -2.04 5.56 3.45
C TYR A 142 -0.71 5.76 4.21
N LEU A 143 0.33 5.01 3.83
CA LEU A 143 1.69 5.12 4.38
C LEU A 143 2.73 5.18 3.26
N TYR A 144 3.79 5.94 3.45
CA TYR A 144 4.86 6.06 2.45
C TYR A 144 6.21 5.55 2.98
N ASN A 145 6.88 4.62 2.28
CA ASN A 145 8.21 4.06 2.60
C ASN A 145 8.36 3.45 4.02
N HIS A 146 7.27 3.00 4.60
CA HIS A 146 7.18 2.86 6.04
C HIS A 146 7.16 1.39 6.50
N ILE A 147 6.82 0.43 5.64
CA ILE A 147 6.61 -0.97 6.05
C ILE A 147 7.83 -1.86 5.74
N TYR A 148 8.36 -1.80 4.52
CA TYR A 148 9.52 -2.61 4.06
C TYR A 148 10.70 -1.75 3.63
N GLU A 149 11.85 -2.39 3.35
CA GLU A 149 12.94 -1.76 2.63
C GLU A 149 12.51 -1.47 1.20
N GLY A 150 12.07 -0.24 0.95
CA GLY A 150 11.60 0.22 -0.35
C GLY A 150 11.68 1.74 -0.41
N LYS A 151 12.31 2.26 -1.46
CA LYS A 151 12.26 3.69 -1.78
C LYS A 151 11.13 3.90 -2.77
N ASN A 152 10.27 4.87 -2.47
CA ASN A 152 9.18 5.33 -3.34
C ASN A 152 7.98 4.38 -3.43
N THR A 153 7.61 3.77 -2.30
CA THR A 153 6.44 2.90 -2.20
C THR A 153 5.33 3.58 -1.41
N LEU A 154 4.11 3.55 -1.95
CA LEU A 154 2.89 3.93 -1.23
C LEU A 154 2.16 2.66 -0.79
N HIS A 155 1.87 2.55 0.50
CA HIS A 155 1.08 1.47 1.06
C HIS A 155 -0.35 1.95 1.34
N MET A 156 -1.33 1.22 0.83
CA MET A 156 -2.75 1.36 1.13
C MET A 156 -3.13 0.26 2.12
N VAL A 157 -3.76 0.63 3.23
CA VAL A 157 -3.99 -0.27 4.36
C VAL A 157 -5.48 -0.31 4.69
N LYS A 158 -6.04 -1.52 4.78
CA LYS A 158 -7.44 -1.76 5.15
C LYS A 158 -7.53 -2.79 6.28
N THR A 159 -8.20 -2.42 7.36
CA THR A 159 -8.49 -3.33 8.49
C THR A 159 -9.57 -4.34 8.15
N THR A 160 -9.40 -5.57 8.67
CA THR A 160 -10.40 -6.63 8.74
C THR A 160 -10.86 -6.85 10.19
N TYR A 161 -12.09 -7.30 10.37
CA TYR A 161 -12.68 -7.62 11.69
C TYR A 161 -13.14 -9.07 11.77
N PHE A 162 -13.31 -9.57 12.98
CA PHE A 162 -14.00 -10.83 13.21
C PHE A 162 -15.49 -10.71 12.85
N GLY A 163 -16.04 -11.79 12.29
CA GLY A 163 -17.42 -11.84 11.83
C GLY A 163 -17.65 -11.22 10.45
N THR A 164 -18.88 -11.34 9.98
CA THR A 164 -19.29 -10.94 8.62
C THR A 164 -19.57 -9.43 8.51
N ASP A 165 -19.98 -8.79 9.60
CA ASP A 165 -20.37 -7.38 9.62
C ASP A 165 -19.24 -6.47 10.09
N ILE A 166 -19.26 -5.22 9.62
CA ILE A 166 -18.36 -4.19 10.16
C ILE A 166 -18.86 -3.80 11.56
N PRO A 167 -18.02 -3.89 12.60
CA PRO A 167 -18.42 -3.57 13.97
C PRO A 167 -18.77 -2.09 14.14
N LYS A 168 -19.53 -1.78 15.20
CA LYS A 168 -19.75 -0.39 15.64
C LYS A 168 -18.43 0.28 15.99
N LYS A 169 -18.34 1.61 15.82
CA LYS A 169 -17.08 2.36 15.92
C LYS A 169 -16.30 2.11 17.22
N ASP A 170 -17.02 2.03 18.34
CA ASP A 170 -16.51 1.74 19.68
C ASP A 170 -16.03 0.28 19.87
N GLN A 171 -16.49 -0.65 19.03
CA GLN A 171 -16.14 -2.07 19.09
C GLN A 171 -15.04 -2.46 18.10
N ARG A 172 -14.80 -1.66 17.06
CA ARG A 172 -13.86 -1.97 15.97
C ARG A 172 -12.44 -2.28 16.45
N LEU A 173 -11.96 -1.54 17.45
CA LEU A 173 -10.65 -1.79 18.00
C LEU A 173 -10.61 -3.14 18.73
N ALA A 174 -11.65 -3.56 19.43
CA ALA A 174 -11.64 -4.88 20.07
C ALA A 174 -11.82 -6.03 19.06
N GLN A 175 -12.52 -5.78 17.95
CA GLN A 175 -12.89 -6.82 16.97
C GLN A 175 -11.99 -6.90 15.74
N ARG A 176 -10.95 -6.06 15.62
CA ARG A 176 -9.98 -6.16 14.51
C ARG A 176 -9.24 -7.50 14.57
N CYS A 177 -9.07 -8.14 13.43
CA CYS A 177 -8.36 -9.42 13.31
C CYS A 177 -7.12 -9.33 12.41
N GLY A 178 -6.98 -8.28 11.61
CA GLY A 178 -5.84 -8.11 10.72
C GLY A 178 -5.95 -6.89 9.82
N TYR A 179 -5.03 -6.84 8.86
CA TYR A 179 -4.93 -5.76 7.89
C TYR A 179 -4.45 -6.30 6.54
N PHE A 180 -5.11 -5.88 5.47
CA PHE A 180 -4.57 -5.96 4.12
C PHE A 180 -3.77 -4.71 3.80
N ILE A 181 -2.64 -4.91 3.13
CA ILE A 181 -1.69 -3.86 2.74
C ILE A 181 -1.37 -4.04 1.26
N VAL A 182 -1.71 -3.06 0.44
CA VAL A 182 -1.34 -3.02 -0.99
C VAL A 182 -0.21 -2.01 -1.16
N SER A 183 0.91 -2.45 -1.70
CA SER A 183 2.10 -1.62 -1.93
C SER A 183 2.18 -1.24 -3.40
N LEU A 184 2.25 0.06 -3.67
CA LEU A 184 2.33 0.63 -5.00
C LEU A 184 3.75 1.12 -5.27
N ASP A 185 4.34 0.67 -6.38
CA ASP A 185 5.59 1.23 -6.88
C ASP A 185 5.29 2.54 -7.60
N LEU A 186 5.62 3.64 -6.92
CA LEU A 186 5.37 4.96 -7.48
C LEU A 186 6.29 5.28 -8.67
N LYS A 187 7.43 4.58 -8.83
CA LYS A 187 8.27 4.72 -10.03
C LYS A 187 7.56 4.15 -11.24
N SER A 188 6.95 2.98 -11.11
CA SER A 188 6.11 2.39 -12.16
C SER A 188 4.92 3.29 -12.50
N LEU A 189 4.28 3.91 -11.49
CA LEU A 189 3.23 4.91 -11.74
C LEU A 189 3.76 6.12 -12.54
N THR A 190 4.92 6.68 -12.19
CA THR A 190 5.49 7.80 -12.96
C THR A 190 5.82 7.40 -14.39
N GLN A 191 6.42 6.22 -14.60
CA GLN A 191 6.74 5.71 -15.93
C GLN A 191 5.48 5.53 -16.79
N GLU A 192 4.40 5.01 -16.20
CA GLU A 192 3.13 4.85 -16.89
C GLU A 192 2.53 6.21 -17.32
N LEU A 193 2.61 7.22 -16.45
CA LEU A 193 2.16 8.57 -16.76
C LEU A 193 2.98 9.20 -17.90
N GLU A 194 4.29 9.07 -17.87
CA GLU A 194 5.18 9.59 -18.93
C GLU A 194 4.90 8.94 -20.28
N ASN A 195 4.59 7.63 -20.29
CA ASN A 195 4.17 6.93 -21.50
C ASN A 195 2.80 7.40 -22.00
N SER A 196 1.87 7.69 -21.09
CA SER A 196 0.49 8.12 -21.41
C SER A 196 0.42 9.57 -21.86
N PHE A 197 1.36 10.40 -21.43
CA PHE A 197 1.41 11.83 -21.72
C PHE A 197 2.81 12.22 -22.25
N PRO A 198 3.09 11.98 -23.54
CA PRO A 198 4.39 12.27 -24.14
C PRO A 198 4.81 13.73 -23.95
N GLY A 199 6.08 13.94 -23.57
CA GLY A 199 6.63 15.28 -23.30
C GLY A 199 6.48 15.77 -21.86
N ILE A 200 6.05 14.88 -20.95
CA ILE A 200 6.00 15.11 -19.52
C ILE A 200 7.05 14.23 -18.84
N TYR A 201 7.61 14.74 -17.75
CA TYR A 201 8.44 13.99 -16.81
C TYR A 201 7.83 14.18 -15.43
N VAL A 202 7.66 13.08 -14.70
CA VAL A 202 7.01 13.12 -13.40
C VAL A 202 8.02 12.76 -12.33
N THR A 203 8.24 13.67 -11.40
CA THR A 203 9.07 13.43 -10.21
C THR A 203 8.21 13.39 -8.97
N LEU A 204 8.47 12.41 -8.12
CA LEU A 204 7.91 12.31 -6.79
C LEU A 204 8.91 12.82 -5.78
N GLU A 205 8.49 13.79 -4.96
CA GLU A 205 9.36 14.33 -3.92
C GLU A 205 8.71 14.26 -2.55
N GLN A 206 9.52 13.85 -1.57
CA GLN A 206 9.25 14.17 -0.17
C GLN A 206 9.68 15.63 0.06
N ASN A 207 8.97 16.34 0.95
CA ASN A 207 9.09 17.78 1.26
C ASN A 207 10.50 18.36 1.56
N ASP A 208 11.59 17.61 1.42
CA ASP A 208 12.95 18.04 1.73
C ASP A 208 13.77 18.28 0.45
N SER A 209 13.74 19.53 -0.01
CA SER A 209 14.64 20.15 -1.01
C SER A 209 14.70 19.53 -2.42
N PHE A 210 13.93 20.10 -3.34
CA PHE A 210 14.19 19.97 -4.78
C PHE A 210 15.53 20.64 -5.11
N ILE A 211 16.53 19.86 -5.50
CA ILE A 211 17.76 20.40 -6.10
C ILE A 211 17.77 19.95 -7.56
N MET A 212 17.32 20.82 -8.47
CA MET A 212 17.50 20.59 -9.91
C MET A 212 19.00 20.53 -10.23
N LYS A 213 19.51 19.33 -10.52
CA LYS A 213 20.77 19.19 -11.22
C LYS A 213 20.55 19.50 -12.69
N LYS A 214 20.75 20.78 -13.05
CA LYS A 214 20.86 21.37 -14.41
C LYS A 214 20.07 20.66 -15.52
N ALA A 215 18.96 21.25 -15.95
CA ALA A 215 18.32 20.90 -17.22
C ALA A 215 18.64 21.94 -18.32
N PRO A 216 18.91 21.52 -19.57
CA PRO A 216 19.20 22.43 -20.69
C PRO A 216 17.96 22.93 -21.46
N ILE A 217 16.74 22.78 -20.92
CA ILE A 217 15.47 22.97 -21.65
C ILE A 217 14.54 23.84 -20.80
N ASP A 218 13.63 24.61 -21.43
CA ASP A 218 12.52 25.29 -20.75
C ASP A 218 11.65 24.27 -20.00
N ILE A 219 11.96 24.06 -18.72
CA ILE A 219 11.20 23.20 -17.82
C ILE A 219 10.22 24.07 -17.05
N PHE A 220 8.94 23.73 -17.14
CA PHE A 220 7.91 24.25 -16.26
C PHE A 220 7.60 23.19 -15.22
N SER A 221 7.60 23.58 -13.94
CA SER A 221 7.28 22.68 -12.84
C SER A 221 5.96 23.08 -12.20
N GLU A 222 5.06 22.12 -12.02
CA GLU A 222 3.84 22.30 -11.25
C GLU A 222 3.80 21.33 -10.08
N ARG A 223 3.54 21.89 -8.90
CA ARG A 223 3.34 21.14 -7.67
C ARG A 223 1.88 20.72 -7.56
N SER A 224 1.63 19.42 -7.41
CA SER A 224 0.30 18.88 -7.16
C SER A 224 0.29 18.07 -5.88
N ALA A 225 -0.62 18.37 -4.96
CA ALA A 225 -0.84 17.53 -3.79
C ALA A 225 -1.26 16.12 -4.22
N ILE A 226 -0.79 15.12 -3.48
CA ILE A 226 -1.30 13.76 -3.59
C ILE A 226 -2.56 13.71 -2.71
N PRO A 227 -3.77 13.52 -3.27
CA PRO A 227 -5.02 13.73 -2.54
C PRO A 227 -5.17 12.87 -1.27
N PHE A 228 -4.37 11.82 -1.13
CA PHE A 228 -4.42 10.82 -0.07
C PHE A 228 -3.12 10.72 0.75
N ILE A 229 -2.13 11.59 0.51
CA ILE A 229 -0.89 11.61 1.32
C ILE A 229 -0.62 13.04 1.78
N GLU A 230 -0.81 13.28 3.08
CA GLU A 230 -0.46 14.56 3.70
C GLU A 230 1.03 14.87 3.50
N ASN A 231 1.33 16.12 3.16
CA ASN A 231 2.70 16.64 3.02
C ASN A 231 3.54 15.96 1.92
N LYS A 232 2.92 15.31 0.92
CA LYS A 232 3.60 14.81 -0.29
C LYS A 232 2.98 15.42 -1.54
N PHE A 233 3.86 15.65 -2.52
CA PHE A 233 3.49 16.32 -3.75
C PHE A 233 4.12 15.61 -4.94
N PHE A 234 3.37 15.54 -6.04
CA PHE A 234 3.94 15.34 -7.35
C PHE A 234 4.52 16.66 -7.83
N TYR A 235 5.73 16.60 -8.35
CA TYR A 235 6.27 17.64 -9.23
C TYR A 235 6.17 17.14 -10.64
N ILE A 236 5.31 17.80 -11.42
CA ILE A 236 5.10 17.47 -12.82
C ILE A 236 5.91 18.48 -13.61
N ASN A 237 6.94 17.99 -14.29
CA ASN A 237 7.81 18.79 -15.10
C ASN A 237 7.41 18.61 -16.57
N TYR A 238 7.09 19.72 -17.23
CA TYR A 238 6.75 19.72 -18.65
C TYR A 238 7.99 20.07 -19.46
N PHE A 239 8.19 19.31 -20.55
CA PHE A 239 9.24 19.59 -21.52
C PHE A 239 8.59 20.19 -22.76
N ALA A 240 8.94 21.43 -23.08
CA ALA A 240 8.69 21.93 -24.42
C ALA A 240 9.75 21.31 -25.34
N LYS A 241 9.40 20.25 -26.08
CA LYS A 241 10.17 19.92 -27.29
C LYS A 241 9.90 21.04 -28.30
N ILE A 242 10.86 21.96 -28.40
CA ILE A 242 10.94 22.87 -29.54
C ILE A 242 11.41 21.99 -30.72
N PHE A 243 10.51 21.75 -31.67
CA PHE A 243 10.85 21.21 -32.97
C PHE A 243 11.01 22.38 -33.95
#